data_AF-A0A1N6DLT4-F1
#
_entry.id   AF-A0A1N6DLT4-F1
#
_cell.length_a   1.000
_cell.length_b   1.000
_cell.length_c   1.000
_cell.angle_alpha   90.00
_cell.angle_beta   90.00
_cell.angle_gamma   90.00
#
_symmetry.space_group_name_H-M   'P 1'
#
loop_
_entity.id
_entity.type
_entity.pdbx_description
1 polymer ?
#
loop_
_entity_poly.entity_id
_entity_poly.type
_entity_poly.pdbx_seq_one_letter_code
_entity_poly.pdbx_strand_id
1 'polypeptide(L)'
;MAQEKLFPERQRCRKCAQKLGGPGVPVYQGLYCTPRCAGMAELVLDAANAPRECKTERGGRWEFKRRYRSEIEIPGKLREDPSTSWYACQHCGHLHIGHSRIDLATETHRVLGDRAALADFLVKSRGNATHKQVAELAKIRPIRLKELEDPTSEKVDLSAFFAVLAVYRIKLAAVLREDRSRRPPR
;
A
#
# COMPACT_ATOMS: atom_id res chain seq x y z
N MET A 1 -4.87 -26.49 15.93
CA MET A 1 -6.00 -25.55 15.71
C MET A 1 -6.35 -25.60 14.23
N ALA A 2 -7.60 -25.90 13.86
CA ALA A 2 -7.98 -25.95 12.44
C ALA A 2 -7.86 -24.55 11.82
N GLN A 3 -7.25 -24.47 10.63
CA GLN A 3 -7.17 -23.21 9.89
C GLN A 3 -8.59 -22.74 9.55
N GLU A 4 -8.87 -21.47 9.83
CA GLU A 4 -10.20 -20.92 9.58
C GLU A 4 -10.45 -20.80 8.07
N LYS A 5 -11.49 -21.49 7.59
CA LYS A 5 -11.91 -21.41 6.18
C LYS A 5 -12.60 -20.08 5.93
N LEU A 6 -12.10 -19.34 4.96
CA LEU A 6 -12.70 -18.11 4.44
C LEU A 6 -13.60 -18.44 3.24
N PHE A 7 -14.47 -17.50 2.88
CA PHE A 7 -15.16 -17.51 1.59
C PHE A 7 -14.12 -17.59 0.45
N PRO A 8 -14.37 -18.31 -0.66
CA PRO A 8 -15.60 -19.02 -1.02
C PRO A 8 -15.73 -20.43 -0.45
N GLU A 9 -14.70 -20.98 0.18
CA GLU A 9 -14.76 -22.35 0.71
C GLU A 9 -15.80 -22.47 1.84
N ARG A 10 -15.90 -21.45 2.69
CA ARG A 10 -16.94 -21.36 3.71
C ARG A 10 -18.30 -21.09 3.08
N GLN A 11 -19.21 -22.06 3.18
CA GLN A 11 -20.57 -21.98 2.64
C GLN A 11 -21.59 -21.30 3.56
N ARG A 12 -21.26 -21.14 4.85
CA ARG A 12 -22.18 -20.61 5.87
C ARG A 12 -21.52 -19.56 6.75
N CYS A 13 -22.29 -18.53 7.12
CA CYS A 13 -21.87 -17.47 8.02
C CYS A 13 -21.37 -18.04 9.36
N ARG A 14 -20.23 -17.56 9.85
CA ARG A 14 -19.64 -18.03 11.11
C ARG A 14 -20.53 -17.81 12.33
N LYS A 15 -21.36 -16.75 12.33
CA LYS A 15 -22.19 -16.38 13.48
C LYS A 15 -23.61 -16.95 13.44
N CYS A 16 -24.26 -16.97 12.28
CA CYS A 16 -25.68 -17.34 12.18
C CYS A 16 -25.97 -18.53 11.24
N ALA A 17 -24.94 -19.17 10.69
CA ALA A 17 -25.04 -20.32 9.79
C ALA A 17 -25.88 -20.11 8.49
N GLN A 18 -26.33 -18.88 8.22
CA GLN A 18 -26.98 -18.51 6.96
C GLN A 18 -26.04 -18.69 5.77
N LYS A 19 -26.59 -18.88 4.57
CA LYS A 19 -25.82 -19.05 3.34
C LYS A 19 -24.87 -17.87 3.14
N LEU A 20 -23.59 -18.16 2.91
CA LEU A 20 -22.55 -17.14 2.72
C LEU A 20 -22.26 -16.94 1.22
N GLY A 21 -22.23 -15.68 0.78
CA GLY A 21 -21.73 -15.27 -0.53
C GLY A 21 -22.50 -15.77 -1.75
N GLY A 22 -23.83 -15.75 -1.69
CA GLY A 22 -24.67 -15.83 -2.89
C GLY A 22 -24.35 -14.70 -3.90
N PRO A 23 -24.82 -14.82 -5.16
CA PRO A 23 -24.66 -13.77 -6.16
C PRO A 23 -25.16 -12.42 -5.63
N GLY A 24 -24.33 -11.37 -5.70
CA GLY A 24 -24.67 -10.03 -5.20
C GLY A 24 -24.74 -9.88 -3.68
N VAL A 25 -24.57 -10.96 -2.91
CA VAL A 25 -24.58 -10.90 -1.44
C VAL A 25 -23.18 -10.52 -0.93
N PRO A 26 -23.05 -9.44 -0.16
CA PRO A 26 -21.77 -9.05 0.43
C PRO A 26 -21.28 -10.09 1.44
N VAL A 27 -19.96 -10.25 1.53
CA VAL A 27 -19.32 -11.12 2.52
C VAL A 27 -18.31 -10.30 3.28
N TYR A 28 -18.53 -10.22 4.59
CA TYR A 28 -17.74 -9.41 5.49
C TYR A 28 -16.67 -10.28 6.13
N GLN A 29 -15.43 -9.80 6.07
CA GLN A 29 -14.23 -10.44 6.61
C GLN A 29 -14.04 -11.89 6.13
N GLY A 30 -14.57 -12.23 4.94
CA GLY A 30 -14.56 -13.60 4.42
C GLY A 30 -15.40 -14.61 5.23
N LEU A 31 -16.15 -14.18 6.24
CA LEU A 31 -16.72 -15.07 7.27
C LEU A 31 -18.21 -14.83 7.56
N TYR A 32 -18.70 -13.62 7.31
CA TYR A 32 -20.00 -13.18 7.80
C TYR A 32 -20.91 -12.67 6.68
N CYS A 33 -22.21 -12.92 6.80
CA CYS A 33 -23.21 -12.55 5.79
C CYS A 33 -23.74 -11.11 5.93
N THR A 34 -23.52 -10.46 7.09
CA THR A 34 -23.98 -9.08 7.35
C THR A 34 -22.96 -8.33 8.23
N PRO A 35 -22.98 -6.97 8.25
CA PRO A 35 -22.15 -6.18 9.16
C PRO A 35 -22.41 -6.55 10.63
N ARG A 36 -23.69 -6.72 11.00
CA ARG A 36 -24.10 -7.16 12.35
C ARG A 36 -23.52 -8.53 12.72
N CYS A 37 -23.44 -9.44 11.76
CA CYS A 37 -22.80 -10.74 12.00
C CYS A 37 -21.29 -10.60 12.24
N ALA A 38 -20.65 -9.66 11.56
CA ALA A 38 -19.23 -9.33 11.70
C ALA A 38 -18.91 -8.42 12.91
N GLY A 39 -19.92 -7.92 13.64
CA GLY A 39 -19.71 -6.94 14.70
C GLY A 39 -19.29 -5.56 14.18
N MET A 40 -19.67 -5.22 12.95
CA MET A 40 -19.30 -3.99 12.27
C MET A 40 -20.48 -3.01 12.23
N ALA A 41 -20.16 -1.72 12.18
CA ALA A 41 -21.13 -0.67 11.91
C ALA A 41 -21.75 -0.83 10.51
N GLU A 42 -22.90 -0.21 10.28
CA GLU A 42 -23.53 -0.21 8.96
C GLU A 42 -22.65 0.49 7.92
N LEU A 43 -22.77 0.02 6.67
CA LEU A 43 -21.97 0.54 5.58
C LEU A 43 -22.46 1.94 5.19
N VAL A 44 -21.51 2.85 5.03
CA VAL A 44 -21.78 4.14 4.39
C VAL A 44 -22.11 3.88 2.91
N LEU A 45 -23.26 4.40 2.46
CA LEU A 45 -23.77 4.23 1.11
C LEU A 45 -23.27 5.31 0.13
N ASP A 46 -22.79 6.43 0.67
CA ASP A 46 -22.22 7.53 -0.10
C ASP A 46 -20.68 7.54 0.01
N ALA A 47 -20.00 7.53 -1.15
CA ALA A 47 -18.55 7.55 -1.22
C ALA A 47 -17.96 8.84 -0.64
N ALA A 48 -18.65 9.98 -0.71
CA ALA A 48 -18.14 11.23 -0.17
C ALA A 48 -17.93 11.14 1.35
N ASN A 49 -18.83 10.44 2.03
CA ASN A 49 -18.85 10.24 3.48
C ASN A 49 -18.10 8.99 3.96
N ALA A 50 -17.61 8.15 3.04
CA ALA A 50 -16.91 6.94 3.40
C ALA A 50 -15.49 7.21 3.94
N PRO A 51 -14.93 6.33 4.80
CA PRO A 51 -13.52 6.40 5.20
C PRO A 51 -12.57 6.35 3.99
N ARG A 52 -11.41 7.02 4.09
CA ARG A 52 -10.42 7.10 3.00
C ARG A 52 -9.96 5.72 2.51
N GLU A 53 -9.96 4.72 3.40
CA GLU A 53 -9.63 3.34 3.06
C GLU A 53 -10.62 2.71 2.07
N CYS A 54 -11.89 3.11 2.11
CA CYS A 54 -12.96 2.58 1.29
C CYS A 54 -13.21 3.38 0.01
N LYS A 55 -12.61 4.58 -0.13
CA LYS A 55 -12.82 5.46 -1.27
C LYS A 55 -11.53 5.86 -1.98
N THR A 56 -11.67 6.24 -3.24
CA THR A 56 -10.59 6.80 -4.05
C THR A 56 -11.11 7.98 -4.84
N GLU A 57 -10.25 8.95 -5.10
CA GLU A 57 -10.57 10.04 -6.00
C GLU A 57 -10.25 9.61 -7.43
N ARG A 58 -11.19 9.87 -8.35
CA ARG A 58 -11.02 9.68 -9.80
C ARG A 58 -11.71 10.81 -10.53
N GLY A 59 -10.96 11.57 -11.33
CA GLY A 59 -11.50 12.68 -12.11
C GLY A 59 -12.24 13.72 -11.25
N GLY A 60 -11.72 14.04 -10.06
CA GLY A 60 -12.31 15.01 -9.13
C GLY A 60 -13.56 14.52 -8.38
N ARG A 61 -13.89 13.22 -8.45
CA ARG A 61 -15.01 12.62 -7.73
C ARG A 61 -14.54 11.51 -6.80
N TRP A 62 -15.17 11.43 -5.63
CA TRP A 62 -14.99 10.32 -4.71
C TRP A 62 -15.81 9.11 -5.16
N GLU A 63 -15.14 8.01 -5.42
CA GLU A 63 -15.74 6.72 -5.75
C GLU A 63 -15.37 5.67 -4.70
N PHE A 64 -16.23 4.68 -4.49
CA PHE A 64 -15.86 3.52 -3.70
C PHE A 64 -14.77 2.71 -4.39
N LYS A 65 -13.79 2.26 -3.62
CA LYS A 65 -12.87 1.23 -4.09
C LYS A 65 -13.63 -0.05 -4.39
N ARG A 66 -13.13 -0.83 -5.35
CA ARG A 66 -13.63 -2.19 -5.59
C ARG A 66 -13.52 -3.02 -4.31
N ARG A 67 -14.56 -3.82 -4.05
CA ARG A 67 -14.68 -4.71 -2.90
C ARG A 67 -14.56 -6.14 -3.39
N TYR A 68 -13.70 -6.93 -2.77
CA TYR A 68 -13.61 -8.36 -3.01
C TYR A 68 -13.95 -9.11 -1.73
N ARG A 69 -14.66 -10.23 -1.85
CA ARG A 69 -15.10 -11.04 -0.70
C ARG A 69 -13.99 -11.95 -0.19
N SER A 70 -13.04 -12.26 -1.07
CA SER A 70 -11.92 -13.17 -0.84
C SER A 70 -10.84 -12.98 -1.90
N GLU A 71 -9.62 -13.44 -1.61
CA GLU A 71 -8.49 -13.25 -2.52
C GLU A 71 -8.72 -13.88 -3.90
N ILE A 72 -9.36 -15.05 -3.96
CA ILE A 72 -9.63 -15.75 -5.24
C ILE A 72 -10.55 -14.96 -6.18
N GLU A 73 -11.35 -14.02 -5.67
CA GLU A 73 -12.18 -13.13 -6.50
C GLU A 73 -11.40 -11.97 -7.08
N ILE A 74 -10.20 -11.69 -6.58
CA ILE A 74 -9.32 -10.68 -7.14
C ILE A 74 -8.88 -11.17 -8.53
N PRO A 75 -9.06 -10.38 -9.60
CA PRO A 75 -8.64 -10.74 -10.94
C PRO A 75 -7.18 -11.21 -10.97
N GLY A 76 -6.87 -12.29 -11.68
CA GLY A 76 -5.51 -12.87 -11.75
C GLY A 76 -4.45 -11.83 -12.08
N LYS A 77 -4.71 -10.98 -13.07
CA LYS A 77 -3.83 -9.85 -13.45
C LYS A 77 -3.47 -8.88 -12.30
N LEU A 78 -4.33 -8.74 -11.30
CA LEU A 78 -4.06 -7.89 -10.12
C LEU A 78 -3.38 -8.69 -9.01
N ARG A 79 -3.70 -9.98 -8.86
CA ARG A 79 -3.02 -10.85 -7.89
C ARG A 79 -1.57 -11.12 -8.25
N GLU A 80 -1.30 -11.24 -9.54
CA GLU A 80 0.03 -11.54 -10.09
C GLU A 80 0.88 -10.27 -10.25
N ASP A 81 0.29 -9.08 -10.16
CA ASP A 81 0.99 -7.80 -10.26
C ASP A 81 1.73 -7.51 -8.93
N PRO A 82 3.07 -7.53 -8.90
CA PRO A 82 3.84 -7.31 -7.67
C PRO A 82 3.73 -5.87 -7.12
N SER A 83 3.23 -4.92 -7.91
CA SER A 83 2.93 -3.55 -7.46
C SER A 83 1.58 -3.41 -6.77
N THR A 84 0.79 -4.49 -6.79
CA THR A 84 -0.54 -4.56 -6.20
C THR A 84 -0.46 -5.23 -4.83
N SER A 85 -0.98 -4.56 -3.81
CA SER A 85 -1.25 -5.14 -2.51
C SER A 85 -2.76 -5.27 -2.30
N TRP A 86 -3.19 -6.24 -1.49
CA TRP A 86 -4.56 -6.30 -1.01
C TRP A 86 -4.57 -6.38 0.51
N TYR A 87 -5.61 -5.78 1.10
CA TYR A 87 -5.75 -5.71 2.55
C TYR A 87 -7.23 -5.82 2.92
N ALA A 88 -7.50 -6.43 4.07
CA ALA A 88 -8.83 -6.45 4.66
C ALA A 88 -9.13 -5.09 5.29
N CYS A 89 -10.17 -4.42 4.82
CA CYS A 89 -10.56 -3.13 5.35
C CYS A 89 -11.35 -3.30 6.66
N GLN A 90 -10.90 -2.61 7.71
CA GLN A 90 -11.54 -2.69 9.02
C GLN A 90 -12.91 -2.00 9.06
N HIS A 91 -13.18 -1.09 8.13
CA HIS A 91 -14.44 -0.34 8.08
C HIS A 91 -15.55 -1.07 7.34
N CYS A 92 -15.24 -1.69 6.19
CA CYS A 92 -16.25 -2.34 5.35
C CYS A 92 -16.15 -3.86 5.34
N GLY A 93 -15.08 -4.44 5.90
CA GLY A 93 -14.87 -5.88 6.01
C GLY A 93 -14.50 -6.56 4.69
N HIS A 94 -14.39 -5.82 3.59
CA HIS A 94 -14.02 -6.37 2.29
C HIS A 94 -12.52 -6.23 2.05
N LEU A 95 -12.00 -7.02 1.12
CA LEU A 95 -10.66 -6.82 0.59
C LEU A 95 -10.67 -5.63 -0.37
N HIS A 96 -9.73 -4.71 -0.17
CA HIS A 96 -9.46 -3.60 -1.07
C HIS A 96 -8.07 -3.76 -1.68
N ILE A 97 -7.91 -3.17 -2.87
CA ILE A 97 -6.63 -3.13 -3.56
C ILE A 97 -5.92 -1.82 -3.24
N GLY A 98 -4.70 -1.94 -2.72
CA GLY A 98 -3.71 -0.88 -2.70
C GLY A 98 -2.84 -0.97 -3.96
N HIS A 99 -2.62 0.17 -4.60
CA HIS A 99 -1.58 0.27 -5.63
C HIS A 99 -0.49 1.19 -5.09
N SER A 100 0.74 0.71 -5.12
CA SER A 100 1.92 1.53 -4.88
C SER A 100 2.58 1.84 -6.24
N ARG A 101 1.80 2.40 -7.17
CA ARG A 101 2.32 2.74 -8.50
C ARG A 101 2.97 4.11 -8.46
N ILE A 102 4.20 4.17 -8.95
CA ILE A 102 4.80 5.43 -9.37
C ILE A 102 4.35 5.64 -10.81
N ASP A 103 3.69 6.75 -11.05
CA ASP A 103 3.39 7.17 -12.41
C ASP A 103 4.62 7.90 -12.97
N LEU A 104 5.46 7.16 -13.69
CA LEU A 104 6.69 7.71 -14.28
C LEU A 104 6.42 8.81 -15.32
N ALA A 105 5.19 8.95 -15.82
CA ALA A 105 4.82 10.00 -16.77
C ALA A 105 4.50 11.33 -16.07
N THR A 106 4.15 11.31 -14.79
CA THR A 106 3.76 12.51 -14.02
C THR A 106 4.72 12.81 -12.86
N GLU A 107 5.51 11.83 -12.41
CA GLU A 107 6.50 11.99 -11.35
C GLU A 107 7.94 12.05 -11.91
N THR A 108 8.69 13.09 -11.55
CA THR A 108 10.14 13.16 -11.83
C THR A 108 10.87 12.06 -11.05
N HIS A 109 11.67 11.27 -11.76
CA HIS A 109 12.39 10.14 -11.16
C HIS A 109 13.88 10.17 -11.54
N ARG A 110 14.71 9.64 -10.64
CA ARG A 110 16.16 9.45 -10.86
C ARG A 110 16.52 8.04 -10.39
N VAL A 111 17.28 7.32 -11.20
CA VAL A 111 17.82 6.01 -10.84
C VAL A 111 19.11 6.23 -10.04
N LEU A 112 19.20 5.59 -8.87
CA LEU A 112 20.38 5.62 -7.99
C LEU A 112 21.06 4.25 -8.08
N GLY A 113 22.27 4.21 -8.63
CA GLY A 113 23.00 2.95 -8.89
C GLY A 113 23.94 2.51 -7.77
N ASP A 114 24.39 3.44 -6.93
CA ASP A 114 25.38 3.19 -5.88
C ASP A 114 25.22 4.18 -4.71
N ARG A 115 26.09 4.03 -3.69
CA ARG A 115 26.11 4.91 -2.51
C ARG A 115 26.49 6.35 -2.85
N ALA A 116 27.35 6.56 -3.84
CA ALA A 116 27.77 7.91 -4.24
C ALA A 116 26.62 8.69 -4.87
N ALA A 117 25.84 8.04 -5.74
CA ALA A 117 24.62 8.58 -6.32
C ALA A 117 23.57 8.88 -5.24
N LEU A 118 23.43 8.01 -4.23
CA LEU A 118 22.54 8.25 -3.10
C LEU A 118 22.96 9.48 -2.28
N ALA A 119 24.24 9.58 -1.91
CA ALA A 119 24.79 10.71 -1.17
C ALA A 119 24.62 12.03 -1.94
N ASP A 120 25.01 12.06 -3.23
CA ASP A 120 24.81 13.22 -4.13
C ASP A 120 23.34 13.65 -4.18
N PHE A 121 22.44 12.68 -4.30
CA PHE A 121 21.00 12.93 -4.33
C PHE A 121 20.48 13.54 -3.03
N LEU A 122 20.91 13.04 -1.86
CA LEU A 122 20.50 13.57 -0.56
C LEU A 122 21.04 14.98 -0.33
N VAL A 123 22.30 15.24 -0.67
CA VAL A 123 22.92 16.59 -0.57
C VAL A 123 22.18 17.59 -1.47
N LYS A 124 21.86 17.21 -2.71
CA LYS A 124 21.09 18.05 -3.63
C LYS A 124 19.66 18.29 -3.14
N SER A 125 19.01 17.27 -2.58
CA SER A 125 17.65 17.37 -2.04
C SER A 125 17.58 18.24 -0.79
N ARG A 126 18.64 18.25 0.03
CA ARG A 126 18.77 19.15 1.19
C ARG A 126 18.86 20.62 0.75
N GLY A 127 19.51 20.89 -0.38
CA GLY A 127 19.77 22.24 -0.86
C GLY A 127 20.53 23.07 0.17
N ASN A 128 20.01 24.25 0.50
CA ASN A 128 20.65 25.19 1.43
C ASN A 128 20.29 24.92 2.92
N ALA A 129 19.44 23.93 3.21
CA ALA A 129 19.09 23.61 4.59
C ALA A 129 20.31 23.03 5.32
N THR A 130 20.49 23.40 6.58
CA THR A 130 21.55 22.84 7.42
C THR A 130 21.21 21.41 7.86
N HIS A 131 22.22 20.61 8.18
CA HIS A 131 22.00 19.25 8.72
C HIS A 131 21.12 19.25 9.98
N LYS A 132 21.25 20.29 10.82
CA LYS A 132 20.47 20.42 12.06
C LYS A 132 18.98 20.61 11.77
N GLN A 133 18.64 21.49 10.82
CA GLN A 133 17.24 21.77 10.47
C GLN A 133 16.53 20.53 9.92
N VAL A 134 17.16 19.81 9.00
CA VAL A 134 16.57 18.58 8.45
C VAL A 134 16.48 17.49 9.51
N ALA A 135 17.53 17.31 10.32
CA ALA A 135 17.55 16.30 11.37
C ALA A 135 16.47 16.54 12.43
N GLU A 136 16.21 17.79 12.79
CA GLU A 136 15.14 18.18 13.70
C GLU A 136 13.75 17.80 13.13
N LEU A 137 13.48 18.14 11.88
CA LEU A 137 12.23 17.76 11.20
C LEU A 137 12.07 16.24 11.06
N ALA A 138 13.17 15.54 10.77
CA ALA A 138 13.22 14.09 10.67
C ALA A 138 13.24 13.38 12.05
N LYS A 139 13.37 14.14 13.15
CA LYS A 139 13.50 13.62 14.53
C LYS A 139 14.67 12.64 14.69
N ILE A 140 15.80 12.93 14.05
CA ILE A 140 17.04 12.16 14.13
C ILE A 140 18.19 13.00 14.68
N ARG A 141 19.30 12.35 15.05
CA ARG A 141 20.53 13.06 15.41
C ARG A 141 21.19 13.60 14.12
N PRO A 142 21.71 14.85 14.08
CA PRO A 142 22.35 15.43 12.90
C PRO A 142 23.49 14.58 12.31
N ILE A 143 24.23 13.86 13.15
CA ILE A 143 25.28 12.92 12.73
C ILE A 143 24.73 11.84 11.77
N ARG A 144 23.49 11.38 11.95
CA ARG A 144 22.87 10.37 11.08
C ARG A 144 22.65 10.89 9.66
N LEU A 145 22.21 12.14 9.53
CA LEU A 145 22.08 12.75 8.21
C LEU A 145 23.45 12.94 7.55
N LYS A 146 24.47 13.32 8.32
CA LYS A 146 25.85 13.41 7.81
C LYS A 146 26.37 12.06 7.32
N GLU A 147 26.13 10.98 8.07
CA GLU A 147 26.49 9.61 7.68
C GLU A 147 25.76 9.16 6.40
N LEU A 148 24.49 9.57 6.21
CA LEU A 148 23.72 9.27 5.00
C LEU A 148 24.19 10.05 3.77
N GLU A 149 24.67 11.29 3.97
CA GLU A 149 25.24 12.13 2.91
C GLU A 149 26.73 11.84 2.63
N ASP A 150 27.34 10.90 3.36
CA ASP A 150 28.73 10.48 3.16
C ASP A 150 28.80 9.18 2.33
N PRO A 151 29.35 9.22 1.10
CA PRO A 151 29.44 8.04 0.24
C PRO A 151 30.38 6.94 0.78
N THR A 152 31.27 7.29 1.71
CA THR A 152 32.26 6.38 2.30
C THR A 152 31.79 5.72 3.60
N SER A 153 30.67 6.19 4.17
CA SER A 153 30.13 5.62 5.40
C SER A 153 29.76 4.16 5.21
N GLU A 154 30.29 3.29 6.08
CA GLU A 154 29.93 1.87 6.11
C GLU A 154 28.57 1.62 6.77
N LYS A 155 28.14 2.53 7.66
CA LYS A 155 26.92 2.40 8.45
C LYS A 155 25.79 3.21 7.84
N VAL A 156 24.72 2.52 7.44
CA VAL A 156 23.48 3.12 6.95
C VAL A 156 22.35 2.78 7.92
N ASP A 157 21.87 3.79 8.64
CA ASP A 157 20.67 3.66 9.46
C ASP A 157 19.42 3.82 8.58
N LEU A 158 18.78 2.70 8.25
CA LEU A 158 17.59 2.68 7.39
C LEU A 158 16.41 3.45 7.99
N SER A 159 16.28 3.49 9.31
CA SER A 159 15.19 4.23 9.97
C SER A 159 15.39 5.72 9.78
N ALA A 160 16.63 6.20 9.98
CA ALA A 160 16.99 7.59 9.71
C ALA A 160 16.83 7.94 8.23
N PHE A 161 17.21 7.03 7.33
CA PHE A 161 17.05 7.21 5.90
C PHE A 161 15.59 7.46 5.50
N PHE A 162 14.66 6.59 5.91
CA PHE A 162 13.24 6.78 5.60
C PHE A 162 12.64 8.04 6.25
N ALA A 163 13.10 8.42 7.44
CA ALA A 163 12.69 9.68 8.07
C ALA A 163 13.12 10.91 7.25
N VAL A 164 14.35 10.91 6.72
CA VAL A 164 14.87 11.97 5.85
C VAL A 164 14.11 12.04 4.52
N LEU A 165 13.84 10.89 3.89
CA LEU A 165 13.03 10.83 2.66
C LEU A 165 11.64 11.44 2.87
N ALA A 166 11.02 11.19 4.02
CA ALA A 166 9.71 11.76 4.36
C ALA A 166 9.77 13.30 4.47
N VAL A 167 10.82 13.86 5.08
CA VAL A 167 11.04 15.32 5.13
C VAL A 167 11.18 15.91 3.73
N TYR A 168 11.94 15.24 2.85
CA TYR A 168 12.12 15.67 1.47
C TYR A 168 10.94 15.34 0.54
N ARG A 169 9.91 14.64 1.04
CA ARG A 169 8.75 14.16 0.27
C ARG A 169 9.14 13.27 -0.91
N ILE A 170 10.18 12.46 -0.73
CA ILE A 170 10.72 11.56 -1.73
C ILE A 170 10.21 10.14 -1.46
N LYS A 171 9.81 9.44 -2.53
CA LYS A 171 9.41 8.03 -2.48
C LYS A 171 10.55 7.16 -2.98
N LEU A 172 10.75 6.00 -2.35
CA LEU A 172 11.64 4.96 -2.86
C LEU A 172 10.84 3.98 -3.73
N ALA A 173 11.39 3.66 -4.90
CA ALA A 173 10.80 2.72 -5.85
C ALA A 173 11.74 1.53 -6.08
N ALA A 174 11.18 0.33 -6.14
CA ALA A 174 11.88 -0.81 -6.71
C ALA A 174 11.42 -1.03 -8.15
N VAL A 175 12.35 -1.01 -9.10
CA VAL A 175 12.08 -1.40 -10.48
C VAL A 175 12.51 -2.85 -10.64
N LEU A 176 11.53 -3.74 -10.75
CA LEU A 176 11.78 -5.16 -11.01
C LEU A 176 11.90 -5.36 -12.52
N ARG A 177 12.94 -6.08 -12.98
CA ARG A 177 13.01 -6.48 -14.39
C ARG A 177 11.91 -7.52 -14.63
N GLU A 178 11.00 -7.26 -15.57
CA GLU A 178 10.07 -8.28 -16.04
C GLU A 178 10.87 -9.41 -16.68
N ASP A 179 10.68 -10.62 -16.17
CA ASP A 179 11.23 -11.83 -16.77
C ASP A 179 10.49 -12.07 -18.09
N ARG A 180 11.15 -11.75 -19.22
CA ARG A 180 10.57 -11.84 -20.57
C ARG A 180 10.08 -13.24 -20.96
N SER A 181 10.46 -14.26 -20.20
CA SER A 181 10.06 -15.66 -20.35
C SER A 181 8.58 -15.94 -20.03
N ARG A 182 7.86 -15.02 -19.37
CA ARG A 182 6.45 -15.21 -18.97
C ARG A 182 5.41 -14.55 -19.89
N ARG A 183 5.81 -13.96 -21.01
CA ARG A 183 4.86 -13.42 -22.00
C ARG A 183 4.43 -14.54 -22.95
N PRO A 184 3.15 -14.98 -22.97
CA PRO A 184 2.68 -15.83 -24.06
C PRO A 184 2.80 -15.05 -25.38
N PRO A 185 3.24 -15.70 -26.47
CA PRO A 185 3.25 -15.08 -27.79
C PRO A 185 1.81 -14.66 -28.17
N ARG A 186 1.70 -13.48 -28.79
CA ARG A 186 0.44 -12.95 -29.31
C ARG A 186 -0.06 -13.77 -30.49
#